data_AF-A0A541BYB4-F1
#
_entry.id   AF-A0A541BYB4-F1
#
_cell.length_a   1.000
_cell.length_b   1.000
_cell.length_c   1.000
_cell.angle_alpha   90.00
_cell.angle_beta   90.00
_cell.angle_gamma   90.00
#
_symmetry.space_group_name_H-M   'P 1'
#
loop_
_entity.id
_entity.type
_entity.pdbx_description
1 polymer ?
#
loop_
_entity_poly.entity_id
_entity_poly.type
_entity_poly.pdbx_seq_one_letter_code
_entity_poly.pdbx_strand_id
1 'polypeptide(L)'
;MSGVVLGVALAVLPTAVAMQSRAATPILVATALALLWAERARLGALARAGIALWPLGLLAAWGIASAAWSVVPGVSLDGALRFAALIGLGALVAGSVPLLDAAARRRAGRGLALGVALGACVLLFEVLTGGWLTNAVRLFPEPPRRVDGIKPGASVLAVLLPVAVALGWREAGRGAALAMAGLGAAAVLAAPSEA
;
A
#
# COMPACT_ATOMS: atom_id res chain seq x y z
N MET A 1 3.25 -18.45 -9.50
CA MET A 1 2.03 -17.64 -9.27
C MET A 1 2.31 -16.35 -8.51
N SER A 2 3.22 -16.35 -7.54
CA SER A 2 3.48 -15.24 -6.60
C SER A 2 3.79 -13.90 -7.25
N GLY A 3 4.51 -13.88 -8.39
CA GLY A 3 4.74 -12.65 -9.16
C GLY A 3 3.47 -12.04 -9.78
N VAL A 4 2.48 -12.87 -10.15
CA VAL A 4 1.18 -12.37 -10.65
C VAL A 4 0.38 -11.81 -9.48
N VAL A 5 0.32 -12.54 -8.37
CA VAL A 5 -0.38 -12.11 -7.14
C VAL A 5 0.14 -10.74 -6.68
N LEU A 6 1.47 -10.60 -6.54
CA LEU A 6 2.10 -9.34 -6.16
C LEU A 6 1.92 -8.25 -7.22
N GLY A 7 2.04 -8.57 -8.51
CA GLY A 7 1.82 -7.61 -9.58
C GLY A 7 0.41 -7.03 -9.58
N VAL A 8 -0.60 -7.89 -9.43
CA VAL A 8 -2.01 -7.46 -9.34
C VAL A 8 -2.23 -6.65 -8.06
N ALA A 9 -1.74 -7.14 -6.92
CA ALA A 9 -1.86 -6.43 -5.65
C ALA A 9 -1.24 -5.03 -5.72
N LEU A 10 -0.02 -4.89 -6.25
CA LEU A 10 0.67 -3.61 -6.39
C LEU A 10 0.08 -2.70 -7.46
N ALA A 11 -0.63 -3.24 -8.45
CA ALA A 11 -1.39 -2.44 -9.41
C ALA A 11 -2.66 -1.85 -8.79
N VAL A 12 -3.34 -2.61 -7.91
CA VAL A 12 -4.61 -2.18 -7.31
C VAL A 12 -4.38 -1.32 -6.06
N LEU A 13 -3.41 -1.69 -5.21
CA LEU A 13 -3.25 -1.12 -3.87
C LEU A 13 -3.10 0.41 -3.85
N PRO A 14 -2.20 1.05 -4.63
CA PRO A 14 -2.03 2.50 -4.54
C PRO A 14 -3.28 3.26 -4.98
N THR A 15 -3.99 2.74 -5.98
CA THR A 15 -5.24 3.33 -6.46
C THR A 15 -6.37 3.16 -5.45
N ALA A 16 -6.54 1.95 -4.90
CA ALA A 16 -7.57 1.67 -3.91
C ALA A 16 -7.36 2.45 -2.61
N VAL A 17 -6.11 2.57 -2.15
CA VAL A 17 -5.76 3.35 -0.96
C VAL A 17 -5.95 4.85 -1.19
N ALA A 18 -5.73 5.34 -2.40
CA ALA A 18 -6.02 6.73 -2.76
C ALA A 18 -7.49 7.09 -2.60
N MET A 19 -8.40 6.16 -2.92
CA MET A 19 -9.84 6.35 -2.74
C MET A 19 -10.30 6.10 -1.30
N GLN A 20 -9.79 5.03 -0.68
CA GLN A 20 -10.18 4.64 0.66
C GLN A 20 -9.04 3.93 1.38
N SER A 21 -8.45 4.56 2.39
CA SER A 21 -7.35 3.98 3.17
C SER A 21 -7.68 2.61 3.78
N ARG A 22 -8.95 2.37 4.13
CA ARG A 22 -9.45 1.08 4.64
C ARG A 22 -9.35 -0.06 3.61
N ALA A 23 -9.21 0.24 2.31
CA ALA A 23 -9.05 -0.78 1.28
C ALA A 23 -7.68 -1.49 1.35
N ALA A 24 -6.68 -0.90 2.03
CA ALA A 24 -5.37 -1.53 2.21
C ALA A 24 -5.48 -2.90 2.88
N THR A 25 -6.27 -2.99 3.96
CA THR A 25 -6.42 -4.20 4.78
C THR A 25 -6.93 -5.41 3.98
N PRO A 26 -8.10 -5.36 3.31
CA PRO A 26 -8.60 -6.52 2.57
C PRO A 26 -7.66 -6.93 1.42
N ILE A 27 -7.03 -5.96 0.73
CA ILE A 27 -6.05 -6.26 -0.32
C ILE A 27 -4.83 -6.99 0.27
N LEU A 28 -4.32 -6.52 1.40
CA LEU A 28 -3.17 -7.12 2.07
C LEU A 28 -3.50 -8.55 2.55
N VAL A 29 -4.67 -8.76 3.16
CA VAL A 29 -5.14 -10.07 3.59
C VAL A 29 -5.26 -11.03 2.39
N ALA A 30 -5.93 -10.61 1.31
CA ALA A 30 -6.09 -11.44 0.12
C ALA A 30 -4.74 -11.80 -0.52
N THR A 31 -3.82 -10.83 -0.58
CA THR A 31 -2.46 -11.03 -1.11
C THR A 31 -1.68 -12.01 -0.25
N ALA A 32 -1.71 -11.85 1.08
CA ALA A 32 -1.04 -12.73 2.02
C ALA A 32 -1.57 -14.17 1.93
N LEU A 33 -2.89 -14.36 1.88
CA LEU A 33 -3.52 -15.69 1.72
C LEU A 33 -3.15 -16.33 0.39
N ALA A 34 -3.19 -15.56 -0.71
CA ALA A 34 -2.81 -16.06 -2.02
C ALA A 34 -1.32 -16.45 -2.09
N LEU A 35 -0.43 -15.70 -1.43
CA LEU A 35 0.99 -16.03 -1.33
C LEU A 35 1.24 -17.24 -0.45
N LEU A 36 0.58 -17.36 0.70
CA LEU A 36 0.64 -18.54 1.56
C LEU A 36 0.22 -19.80 0.80
N TRP A 37 -0.85 -19.70 0.01
CA TRP A 37 -1.29 -20.81 -0.84
C TRP A 37 -0.29 -21.14 -1.95
N ALA A 38 0.20 -20.12 -2.65
CA ALA A 38 1.13 -20.29 -3.77
C ALA A 38 2.52 -20.80 -3.35
N GLU A 39 2.98 -20.42 -2.16
CA GLU A 39 4.31 -20.73 -1.62
C GLU A 39 4.26 -21.74 -0.46
N ARG A 40 3.18 -22.50 -0.34
CA ARG A 40 2.98 -23.47 0.77
C ARG A 40 4.12 -24.49 0.93
N ALA A 41 4.78 -24.85 -0.17
CA ALA A 41 5.94 -25.76 -0.14
C ALA A 41 7.24 -25.07 0.35
N ARG A 42 7.26 -23.75 0.43
CA ARG A 42 8.42 -22.92 0.78
C ARG A 42 8.19 -22.08 2.05
N LEU A 43 7.21 -22.44 2.88
CA LEU A 43 6.89 -21.70 4.11
C LEU A 43 8.11 -21.53 5.04
N GLY A 44 8.99 -22.53 5.14
CA GLY A 44 10.23 -22.42 5.90
C GLY A 44 11.25 -21.42 5.33
N ALA A 45 11.25 -21.19 4.02
CA ALA A 45 12.05 -20.13 3.40
C ALA A 45 11.40 -18.75 3.62
N LEU A 46 10.08 -18.68 3.55
CA LEU A 46 9.29 -17.47 3.81
C LEU A 46 9.48 -16.98 5.25
N ALA A 47 9.43 -17.88 6.23
CA ALA A 47 9.67 -17.56 7.64
C ALA A 47 11.07 -16.97 7.88
N ARG A 48 12.09 -17.52 7.22
CA ARG A 48 13.48 -17.02 7.32
C ARG A 48 13.65 -15.66 6.65
N ALA A 49 13.01 -15.44 5.51
CA ALA A 49 13.01 -14.13 4.84
C ALA A 49 12.31 -13.05 5.69
N GLY A 50 11.30 -13.44 6.47
CA GLY A 50 10.60 -12.55 7.39
C GLY A 50 11.44 -12.05 8.56
N ILE A 51 12.59 -12.67 8.87
CA ILE A 51 13.49 -12.23 9.94
C ILE A 51 14.02 -10.82 9.70
N ALA A 52 14.20 -10.41 8.43
CA ALA A 52 14.63 -9.05 8.09
C ALA A 52 13.63 -7.96 8.56
N LEU A 53 12.43 -8.36 8.98
CA LEU A 53 11.35 -7.47 9.40
C LEU A 53 11.13 -7.49 10.92
N TRP A 54 12.09 -8.06 11.68
CA TRP A 54 12.10 -8.01 13.14
C TRP A 54 11.94 -6.60 13.75
N PRO A 55 12.43 -5.49 13.15
CA PRO A 55 12.20 -4.16 13.73
C PRO A 55 10.71 -3.79 13.74
N LEU A 56 9.95 -4.24 12.73
CA LEU A 56 8.50 -4.04 12.71
C LEU A 56 7.81 -4.89 13.79
N GLY A 57 8.32 -6.09 14.05
CA GLY A 57 7.90 -6.93 15.17
C GLY A 57 8.15 -6.26 16.52
N LEU A 58 9.30 -5.61 16.71
CA LEU A 58 9.57 -4.83 17.92
C LEU A 58 8.61 -3.64 18.07
N LEU A 59 8.34 -2.91 17.00
CA LEU A 59 7.39 -1.80 17.03
C LEU A 59 5.98 -2.28 17.40
N ALA A 60 5.56 -3.43 16.86
CA ALA A 60 4.29 -4.06 17.23
C ALA A 60 4.28 -4.48 18.72
N ALA A 61 5.34 -5.13 19.19
CA ALA A 61 5.48 -5.53 20.59
C ALA A 61 5.48 -4.32 21.53
N TRP A 62 6.15 -3.24 21.15
CA TRP A 62 6.16 -1.98 21.89
C TRP A 62 4.77 -1.33 21.93
N GLY A 63 4.03 -1.33 20.82
CA GLY A 63 2.66 -0.84 20.78
C GLY A 63 1.73 -1.64 21.71
N ILE A 64 1.88 -2.97 21.73
CA ILE A 64 1.14 -3.85 22.64
C ILE A 64 1.52 -3.57 24.09
N ALA A 65 2.81 -3.43 24.41
CA ALA A 65 3.28 -3.12 25.75
C ALA A 65 2.77 -1.74 26.23
N SER A 66 2.76 -0.75 25.33
CA SER A 66 2.27 0.61 25.62
C SER A 66 0.78 0.65 25.91
N ALA A 67 -0.01 -0.28 25.35
CA ALA A 67 -1.45 -0.37 25.61
C ALA A 67 -1.77 -0.61 27.10
N ALA A 68 -0.89 -1.32 27.83
CA ALA A 68 -1.08 -1.63 29.24
C ALA A 68 -1.08 -0.38 30.15
N TRP A 69 -0.49 0.72 29.70
CA TRP A 69 -0.36 1.97 30.44
C TRP A 69 -1.29 3.07 29.90
N SER A 70 -2.20 2.70 28.99
CA SER A 70 -3.13 3.65 28.39
C SER A 70 -4.37 3.89 29.28
N VAL A 71 -5.02 5.04 29.09
CA VAL A 71 -6.23 5.42 29.84
C VAL A 71 -7.37 4.42 29.63
N VAL A 72 -7.44 3.78 28.45
CA VAL A 72 -8.44 2.76 28.11
C VAL A 72 -7.74 1.51 27.56
N PRO A 73 -7.20 0.63 28.43
CA PRO A 73 -6.33 -0.48 28.02
C PRO A 73 -6.95 -1.43 27.00
N GLY A 74 -8.24 -1.76 27.16
CA GLY A 74 -8.93 -2.71 26.26
C GLY A 74 -8.99 -2.21 24.81
N VAL A 75 -9.33 -0.94 24.60
CA VAL A 75 -9.43 -0.34 23.26
C VAL A 75 -8.03 -0.19 22.64
N SER A 76 -7.05 0.26 23.42
CA SER A 76 -5.67 0.39 22.95
C SER A 76 -5.06 -0.96 22.58
N LEU A 77 -5.35 -2.01 23.36
CA LEU A 77 -4.84 -3.36 23.12
C LEU A 77 -5.44 -3.95 21.84
N ASP A 78 -6.75 -3.82 21.62
CA ASP A 78 -7.40 -4.27 20.37
C ASP A 78 -6.82 -3.54 19.15
N GLY A 79 -6.62 -2.22 19.25
CA GLY A 79 -5.94 -1.44 18.22
C GLY A 79 -4.52 -1.91 17.95
N ALA A 80 -3.72 -2.13 18.99
CA ALA A 80 -2.34 -2.59 18.89
C ALA A 80 -2.24 -3.99 18.28
N LEU A 81 -3.13 -4.91 18.65
CA LEU A 81 -3.18 -6.27 18.10
C LEU A 81 -3.55 -6.27 16.62
N ARG A 82 -4.55 -5.47 16.21
CA ARG A 82 -4.91 -5.32 14.79
C ARG A 82 -3.74 -4.76 13.99
N PHE A 83 -3.03 -3.76 14.53
CA PHE A 83 -1.86 -3.19 13.87
C PHE A 83 -0.71 -4.20 13.76
N ALA A 84 -0.46 -4.98 14.83
CA ALA A 84 0.52 -6.06 14.83
C ALA A 84 0.18 -7.14 13.78
N ALA A 85 -1.10 -7.51 13.63
CA ALA A 85 -1.54 -8.45 12.61
C ALA A 85 -1.31 -7.91 11.20
N LEU A 86 -1.61 -6.63 10.94
CA LEU A 86 -1.35 -5.99 9.65
C LEU A 86 0.15 -5.92 9.34
N ILE A 87 0.98 -5.60 10.33
CA ILE A 87 2.44 -5.66 10.21
C ILE A 87 2.88 -7.08 9.84
N GLY A 88 2.36 -8.11 10.51
CA GLY A 88 2.67 -9.51 10.23
C GLY A 88 2.32 -9.92 8.80
N LEU A 89 1.13 -9.52 8.32
CA LEU A 89 0.71 -9.76 6.93
C LEU A 89 1.60 -9.01 5.92
N GLY A 90 1.91 -7.74 6.20
CA GLY A 90 2.85 -6.95 5.41
C GLY A 90 4.23 -7.60 5.36
N ALA A 91 4.68 -8.14 6.49
CA ALA A 91 5.95 -8.80 6.59
C ALA A 91 6.01 -10.11 5.80
N LEU A 92 4.92 -10.87 5.80
CA LEU A 92 4.77 -12.06 4.98
C LEU A 92 4.82 -11.73 3.49
N VAL A 93 4.11 -10.68 3.06
CA VAL A 93 4.11 -10.23 1.67
C VAL A 93 5.51 -9.75 1.26
N ALA A 94 6.16 -8.93 2.07
CA ALA A 94 7.51 -8.43 1.80
C ALA A 94 8.56 -9.56 1.80
N GLY A 95 8.47 -10.49 2.75
CA GLY A 95 9.35 -11.67 2.86
C GLY A 95 9.22 -12.64 1.68
N SER A 96 8.15 -12.54 0.87
CA SER A 96 8.02 -13.31 -0.36
C SER A 96 8.84 -12.75 -1.53
N VAL A 97 9.21 -11.47 -1.50
CA VAL A 97 9.92 -10.78 -2.61
C VAL A 97 11.28 -11.43 -2.95
N PRO A 98 12.13 -11.80 -1.96
CA PRO A 98 13.39 -12.49 -2.24
C PRO A 98 13.21 -13.86 -2.90
N LEU A 99 12.04 -14.49 -2.76
CA LEU A 99 11.74 -15.81 -3.34
C LEU A 99 11.33 -15.73 -4.81
N LEU A 100 11.14 -14.52 -5.34
CA LEU A 100 10.70 -14.30 -6.72
C LEU A 100 11.85 -14.43 -7.73
N ASP A 101 11.60 -15.17 -8.80
CA ASP A 101 12.46 -15.15 -9.98
C ASP A 101 12.49 -13.74 -10.65
N ALA A 102 13.42 -13.55 -11.59
CA ALA A 102 13.58 -12.26 -12.27
C ALA A 102 12.33 -11.83 -13.06
N ALA A 103 11.59 -12.77 -13.65
CA ALA A 103 10.39 -12.46 -14.44
C ALA A 103 9.20 -12.08 -13.54
N ALA A 104 9.07 -12.71 -12.38
CA ALA A 104 8.10 -12.39 -11.34
C ALA A 104 8.38 -11.03 -10.71
N ARG A 105 9.65 -10.71 -10.44
CA ARG A 105 10.05 -9.37 -9.96
C ARG A 105 9.71 -8.26 -10.95
N ARG A 106 9.99 -8.45 -12.24
CA ARG A 106 9.59 -7.49 -13.29
C ARG A 106 8.06 -7.30 -13.34
N ARG A 107 7.28 -8.39 -13.25
CA ARG A 107 5.82 -8.30 -13.20
C ARG A 107 5.32 -7.53 -11.98
N ALA A 108 5.88 -7.79 -10.80
CA ALA A 108 5.58 -7.05 -9.59
C ALA A 108 5.94 -5.56 -9.72
N GLY A 109 7.11 -5.24 -10.28
CA GLY A 109 7.57 -3.88 -10.54
C GLY A 109 6.67 -3.11 -11.52
N ARG A 110 6.26 -3.75 -12.63
CA ARG A 110 5.29 -3.20 -13.57
C ARG A 110 3.92 -2.97 -12.93
N GLY A 111 3.49 -3.90 -12.08
CA GLY A 111 2.29 -3.73 -11.26
C GLY A 111 2.35 -2.48 -10.40
N LEU A 112 3.44 -2.30 -9.65
CA LEU A 112 3.65 -1.10 -8.83
C LEU A 112 3.65 0.19 -9.67
N ALA A 113 4.41 0.20 -10.77
CA ALA A 113 4.48 1.34 -11.68
C ALA A 113 3.09 1.73 -12.22
N LEU A 114 2.32 0.74 -12.65
CA LEU A 114 0.94 0.93 -13.11
C LEU A 114 0.04 1.44 -12.00
N GLY A 115 0.11 0.84 -10.80
CA GLY A 115 -0.73 1.23 -9.67
C GLY A 115 -0.46 2.64 -9.17
N VAL A 116 0.81 3.07 -9.15
CA VAL A 116 1.18 4.45 -8.83
C VAL A 116 0.68 5.41 -9.90
N ALA A 117 0.83 5.10 -11.19
CA ALA A 117 0.32 5.94 -12.27
C ALA A 117 -1.21 6.08 -12.21
N LEU A 118 -1.93 4.96 -12.05
CA LEU A 118 -3.39 4.96 -11.90
C LEU A 118 -3.82 5.70 -10.64
N GLY A 119 -3.14 5.49 -9.52
CA GLY A 119 -3.43 6.19 -8.27
C GLY A 119 -3.23 7.69 -8.39
N ALA A 120 -2.17 8.13 -9.07
CA ALA A 120 -1.93 9.56 -9.35
C ALA A 120 -3.02 10.16 -10.26
N CYS A 121 -3.43 9.44 -11.31
CA CYS A 121 -4.54 9.86 -12.17
C CYS A 121 -5.86 9.99 -11.39
N VAL A 122 -6.18 8.99 -10.56
CA VAL A 122 -7.40 9.02 -9.73
C VAL A 122 -7.33 10.17 -8.74
N LEU A 123 -6.19 10.39 -8.09
CA LEU A 123 -6.03 11.46 -7.12
C LEU A 123 -6.19 12.85 -7.76
N LEU A 124 -5.60 13.08 -8.94
CA LEU A 124 -5.81 14.30 -9.71
C LEU A 124 -7.27 14.47 -10.13
N PHE A 125 -7.91 13.41 -10.59
CA PHE A 125 -9.33 13.43 -10.93
C PHE A 125 -10.20 13.80 -9.72
N GLU A 126 -9.92 13.23 -8.56
CA GLU A 126 -10.63 13.55 -7.32
C GLU A 126 -10.43 15.02 -6.91
N VAL A 127 -9.21 15.56 -7.05
CA VAL A 127 -8.94 16.98 -6.79
C VAL A 127 -9.74 17.88 -7.74
N LEU A 128 -9.77 17.55 -9.04
CA LEU A 128 -10.49 18.34 -10.06
C LEU A 128 -12.01 18.26 -9.93
N THR A 129 -12.54 17.12 -9.47
CA THR A 129 -13.99 16.89 -9.36
C THR A 129 -14.55 17.15 -7.96
N GLY A 130 -13.71 17.50 -6.99
CA GLY A 130 -14.14 17.72 -5.61
C GLY A 130 -14.51 16.42 -4.87
N GLY A 131 -13.86 15.31 -5.21
CA GLY A 131 -14.04 14.02 -4.54
C GLY A 131 -15.17 13.15 -5.10
N TRP A 132 -15.51 13.30 -6.39
CA TRP A 132 -16.68 12.66 -6.99
C TRP A 132 -16.67 11.13 -6.89
N LEU A 133 -15.56 10.48 -7.28
CA LEU A 133 -15.46 9.02 -7.28
C LEU A 133 -15.48 8.47 -5.86
N THR A 134 -14.75 9.11 -4.93
CA THR A 134 -14.73 8.70 -3.52
C THR A 134 -16.13 8.81 -2.91
N ASN A 135 -16.88 9.86 -3.23
CA ASN A 135 -18.25 10.04 -2.75
C ASN A 135 -19.24 9.07 -3.43
N ALA A 136 -19.04 8.73 -4.71
CA ALA A 136 -19.87 7.75 -5.42
C ALA A 136 -19.74 6.34 -4.84
N VAL A 137 -18.52 5.92 -4.47
CA VAL A 137 -18.25 4.59 -3.88
C VAL A 137 -18.70 4.51 -2.42
N ARG A 138 -18.82 5.66 -1.73
CA ARG A 138 -19.18 5.75 -0.31
C ARG A 138 -20.68 5.68 0.01
N LEU A 139 -21.55 5.38 -0.97
CA LEU A 139 -23.02 5.24 -0.87
C LEU A 139 -23.57 5.33 0.58
N PHE A 140 -24.44 6.32 0.82
CA PHE A 140 -25.26 6.58 2.02
C PHE A 140 -25.13 5.54 3.17
N PRO A 141 -24.70 5.93 4.38
CA PRO A 141 -25.11 7.18 5.03
C PRO A 141 -23.97 8.12 5.42
N GLU A 142 -22.73 7.90 4.99
CA GLU A 142 -21.64 8.80 5.34
C GLU A 142 -21.76 10.13 4.59
N PRO A 143 -21.67 11.30 5.26
CA PRO A 143 -21.75 12.59 4.60
C PRO A 143 -20.60 12.72 3.57
N PRO A 144 -20.84 13.46 2.46
CA PRO A 144 -19.83 13.64 1.42
C PRO A 144 -18.55 14.22 2.03
N ARG A 145 -17.41 13.59 1.74
CA ARG A 145 -16.12 14.08 2.22
C ARG A 145 -15.74 15.30 1.40
N ARG A 146 -15.23 16.32 2.09
CA ARG A 146 -14.43 17.37 1.45
C ARG A 146 -13.13 16.77 0.93
N VAL A 147 -12.53 17.44 -0.04
CA VAL A 147 -11.28 17.05 -0.72
C VAL A 147 -10.13 16.77 0.27
N ASP A 148 -10.22 17.29 1.51
CA ASP A 148 -9.30 17.01 2.62
C ASP A 148 -9.13 15.51 2.93
N GLY A 149 -10.13 14.68 2.62
CA GLY A 149 -10.09 13.23 2.81
C GLY A 149 -9.08 12.48 1.92
N ILE A 150 -8.48 13.14 0.94
CA ILE A 150 -7.54 12.58 -0.06
C ILE A 150 -6.10 12.44 0.48
N LYS A 151 -5.78 13.12 1.59
CA LYS A 151 -4.41 13.16 2.15
C LYS A 151 -3.74 11.79 2.36
N PRO A 152 -4.38 10.78 2.97
CA PRO A 152 -3.74 9.48 3.17
C PRO A 152 -3.30 8.83 1.84
N GLY A 153 -4.10 9.03 0.79
CA GLY A 153 -3.79 8.60 -0.56
C GLY A 153 -2.55 9.28 -1.14
N ALA A 154 -2.50 10.60 -1.02
CA ALA A 154 -1.35 11.40 -1.47
C ALA A 154 -0.06 11.02 -0.72
N SER A 155 -0.13 10.76 0.59
CA SER A 155 1.04 10.32 1.37
C SER A 155 1.55 8.95 0.90
N VAL A 156 0.66 7.99 0.63
CA VAL A 156 1.04 6.68 0.12
C VAL A 156 1.68 6.82 -1.27
N LEU A 157 1.09 7.62 -2.17
CA LEU A 157 1.69 7.90 -3.47
C LEU A 157 3.06 8.56 -3.34
N ALA A 158 3.23 9.55 -2.46
CA ALA A 158 4.50 10.22 -2.24
C ALA A 158 5.61 9.25 -1.81
N VAL A 159 5.28 8.27 -0.96
CA VAL A 159 6.24 7.24 -0.52
C VAL A 159 6.57 6.25 -1.64
N LEU A 160 5.58 5.87 -2.45
CA LEU A 160 5.76 4.87 -3.51
C LEU A 160 6.35 5.44 -4.80
N LEU A 161 6.18 6.74 -5.05
CA LEU A 161 6.57 7.40 -6.29
C LEU A 161 8.08 7.27 -6.61
N PRO A 162 9.03 7.51 -5.69
CA PRO A 162 10.46 7.37 -5.99
C PRO A 162 10.81 5.95 -6.45
N VAL A 163 10.19 4.93 -5.85
CA VAL A 163 10.40 3.53 -6.21
C VAL A 163 9.84 3.25 -7.60
N ALA A 164 8.62 3.71 -7.89
CA ALA A 164 8.00 3.55 -9.21
C ALA A 164 8.78 4.27 -10.32
N VAL A 165 9.28 5.47 -10.07
CA VAL A 165 10.13 6.24 -10.99
C VAL A 165 11.45 5.51 -11.25
N ALA A 166 12.12 5.03 -10.20
CA ALA A 166 13.37 4.28 -10.34
C ALA A 166 13.16 2.98 -11.15
N LEU A 167 12.05 2.28 -10.95
CA LEU A 167 11.68 1.12 -11.74
C LEU A 167 11.40 1.48 -13.20
N GLY A 168 10.60 2.53 -13.43
CA GLY A 168 10.31 3.05 -14.76
C GLY A 168 11.57 3.45 -15.52
N TRP A 169 12.53 4.08 -14.84
CA TRP A 169 13.80 4.47 -15.44
C TRP A 169 14.59 3.27 -15.94
N ARG A 170 14.61 2.19 -15.15
CA ARG A 170 15.35 0.96 -15.48
C ARG A 170 14.66 0.11 -16.55
N GLU A 171 13.33 0.07 -16.57
CA GLU A 171 12.57 -0.83 -17.46
C GLU A 171 11.97 -0.18 -18.71
N ALA A 172 11.54 1.08 -18.61
CA ALA A 172 10.80 1.78 -19.67
C ALA A 172 11.54 3.03 -20.22
N GLY A 173 12.68 3.38 -19.60
CA GLY A 173 13.54 4.48 -20.03
C GLY A 173 13.22 5.82 -19.37
N ARG A 174 14.05 6.83 -19.69
CA ARG A 174 14.04 8.15 -19.04
C ARG A 174 12.72 8.89 -19.22
N GLY A 175 12.14 8.85 -20.42
CA GLY A 175 10.89 9.55 -20.72
C GLY A 175 9.73 9.07 -19.85
N ALA A 176 9.55 7.75 -19.74
CA ALA A 176 8.50 7.16 -18.91
C ALA A 176 8.69 7.49 -17.42
N ALA A 177 9.93 7.46 -16.94
CA ALA A 177 10.26 7.82 -15.56
C ALA A 177 9.96 9.29 -15.25
N LEU A 178 10.32 10.21 -16.16
CA LEU A 178 10.04 11.63 -16.02
C LEU A 178 8.54 11.92 -16.08
N ALA A 179 7.80 11.28 -16.99
CA ALA A 179 6.35 11.40 -17.06
C ALA A 179 5.68 10.93 -15.76
N MET A 180 6.13 9.81 -15.21
CA MET A 180 5.62 9.28 -13.93
C MET A 180 5.97 10.21 -12.76
N ALA A 181 7.19 10.73 -12.70
CA ALA A 181 7.62 11.68 -11.69
C ALA A 181 6.77 12.96 -11.75
N GLY A 182 6.55 13.52 -12.95
CA GLY A 182 5.72 14.69 -13.15
C GLY A 182 4.26 14.45 -12.74
N LEU A 183 3.67 13.35 -13.19
CA LEU A 183 2.30 12.97 -12.83
C LEU A 183 2.13 12.78 -11.32
N GLY A 184 3.03 12.02 -10.70
CA GLY A 184 2.97 11.76 -9.26
C GLY A 184 3.22 13.01 -8.43
N ALA A 185 4.18 13.86 -8.82
CA ALA A 185 4.42 15.12 -8.14
C ALA A 185 3.22 16.07 -8.28
N ALA A 186 2.64 16.19 -9.47
CA ALA A 186 1.44 16.99 -9.69
C ALA A 186 0.27 16.49 -8.80
N ALA A 187 0.06 15.18 -8.72
CA ALA A 187 -0.97 14.59 -7.87
C ALA A 187 -0.74 14.92 -6.39
N VAL A 188 0.47 14.70 -5.87
CA VAL A 188 0.79 14.94 -4.46
C VAL A 188 0.71 16.43 -4.10
N LEU A 189 1.17 17.32 -4.97
CA LEU A 189 1.17 18.76 -4.72
C LEU A 189 -0.20 19.41 -4.89
N ALA A 190 -1.06 18.85 -5.75
CA ALA A 190 -2.43 19.33 -5.93
C ALA A 190 -3.36 18.86 -4.80
N ALA A 191 -2.96 17.86 -4.00
CA ALA A 191 -3.73 17.43 -2.85
C ALA A 191 -3.76 18.55 -1.80
N PRO A 192 -4.95 18.99 -1.34
CA PRO A 192 -5.05 20.10 -0.40
C PRO A 192 -4.36 19.81 0.93
N SER A 193 -3.53 20.75 1.40
CA SER A 193 -3.02 20.81 2.77
C SER A 193 -4.01 21.54 3.68
N GLU A 194 -4.05 21.19 4.97
CA GLU A 194 -4.87 21.95 5.93
C GLU A 194 -4.34 23.39 6.00
N ALA A 195 -5.24 24.37 5.88
CA ALA A 195 -4.99 25.79 6.13
C ALA A 195 -5.49 26.16 7.53
#